data_AF-A0A2R6GMY8-F1
#
_entry.id   AF-A0A2R6GMY8-F1
#
_cell.length_a   1.000
_cell.length_b   1.000
_cell.length_c   1.000
_cell.angle_alpha   90.00
_cell.angle_beta   90.00
_cell.angle_gamma   90.00
#
_symmetry.space_group_name_H-M   'P 1'
#
loop_
_entity.id
_entity.type
_entity.pdbx_description
1 polymer ?
#
loop_
_entity_poly.entity_id
_entity_poly.type
_entity_poly.pdbx_seq_one_letter_code
_entity_poly.pdbx_strand_id
1 'polypeptide(L)'
;MATCPSCGEQFERLGLHWWHGTCPYPDIDKRRREILIGLLMGDGSIPRPSGGNSPVFRLPMTNRRFLRWFDDRMGILTTGVSMKKTAAELAENNRKTGFSPDAKTENYHDMHTVWSRTNPFFEDLRRRWYPDGSKHFPTDLALTPTLAKFWYVSDGYLDVGRWGRPRIEIKARNESDRSDFLVSLFREVGFDPTFKRNELRFDCDDTEALVEWMGDPPAGFEYKWAVDSRERYRRLKRRAYKEHTTRTVA
;
A
#
# COMPACT_ATOMS: atom_id res chain seq x y z
N MET A 1 8.10 -23.22 -8.63
CA MET A 1 7.27 -24.16 -7.84
C MET A 1 7.23 -23.68 -6.39
N ALA A 2 6.14 -23.95 -5.66
CA ALA A 2 6.00 -23.63 -4.24
C ALA A 2 5.43 -24.84 -3.48
N THR A 3 5.92 -25.07 -2.26
CA THR A 3 5.54 -26.24 -1.44
C THR A 3 4.33 -25.95 -0.59
N CYS A 4 3.26 -26.75 -0.69
CA CYS A 4 2.09 -26.62 0.16
C CYS A 4 2.47 -26.99 1.62
N PRO A 5 2.18 -26.13 2.62
CA PRO A 5 2.54 -26.39 4.01
C PRO A 5 1.70 -27.52 4.63
N SER A 6 0.53 -27.83 4.06
CA SER A 6 -0.39 -28.83 4.58
C SER A 6 -0.04 -30.25 4.11
N CYS A 7 0.31 -30.44 2.84
CA CYS A 7 0.63 -31.76 2.28
C CYS A 7 2.12 -31.97 1.93
N GLY A 8 2.95 -30.92 1.94
CA GLY A 8 4.37 -31.00 1.60
C GLY A 8 4.68 -31.14 0.09
N GLU A 9 3.66 -31.25 -0.76
CA GLU A 9 3.83 -31.37 -2.21
C GLU A 9 4.17 -30.04 -2.89
N GLN A 10 4.87 -30.10 -4.02
CA GLN A 10 5.25 -28.93 -4.81
C GLN A 10 4.27 -28.69 -5.96
N PHE A 11 3.87 -27.42 -6.12
CA PHE A 11 2.95 -27.01 -7.17
C PHE A 11 3.52 -25.84 -7.96
N GLU A 12 3.30 -25.84 -9.27
CA GLU A 12 3.50 -24.65 -10.11
C GLU A 12 2.48 -23.57 -9.79
N ARG A 13 1.22 -23.98 -9.61
CA ARG A 13 0.07 -23.11 -9.33
C ARG A 13 -0.56 -23.42 -7.97
N LEU A 14 0.19 -23.16 -6.91
CA LEU A 14 -0.22 -23.46 -5.54
C LEU A 14 -1.58 -22.86 -5.13
N GLY A 15 -1.95 -21.68 -5.66
CA GLY A 15 -3.27 -21.09 -5.39
C GLY A 15 -4.44 -21.91 -5.95
N LEU A 16 -4.27 -22.57 -7.11
CA LEU A 16 -5.28 -23.46 -7.66
C LEU A 16 -5.41 -24.75 -6.84
N HIS A 17 -4.29 -25.23 -6.30
CA HIS A 17 -4.29 -26.37 -5.40
C HIS A 17 -5.15 -26.10 -4.16
N TRP A 18 -5.08 -24.92 -3.54
CA TRP A 18 -5.96 -24.58 -2.41
C TRP A 18 -7.42 -24.34 -2.84
N TRP A 19 -7.65 -23.90 -4.07
CA TRP A 19 -9.00 -23.60 -4.53
C TRP A 19 -9.80 -24.84 -4.94
N HIS A 20 -9.18 -25.79 -5.64
CA HIS A 20 -9.83 -27.01 -6.10
C HIS A 20 -9.49 -28.25 -5.26
N GLY A 21 -8.42 -28.20 -4.48
CA GLY A 21 -7.94 -29.33 -3.70
C GLY A 21 -8.61 -29.45 -2.33
N THR A 22 -8.17 -30.46 -1.60
CA THR A 22 -8.64 -30.77 -0.23
C THR A 22 -7.81 -30.10 0.86
N CYS A 23 -6.64 -29.53 0.51
CA CYS A 23 -5.81 -28.84 1.48
C CYS A 23 -6.44 -27.50 1.89
N PRO A 24 -6.46 -27.18 3.18
CA PRO A 24 -6.98 -25.89 3.65
C PRO A 24 -6.10 -24.74 3.14
N TYR A 25 -6.72 -23.57 2.98
CA TYR A 25 -5.97 -22.34 2.76
C TYR A 25 -5.07 -22.06 3.98
N PRO A 26 -3.87 -21.51 3.76
CA PRO A 26 -3.04 -21.02 4.85
C PRO A 26 -3.78 -19.89 5.59
N ASP A 27 -3.76 -19.94 6.92
CA ASP A 27 -4.28 -18.84 7.73
C ASP A 27 -3.41 -17.59 7.56
N ILE A 28 -4.07 -16.44 7.60
CA ILE A 28 -3.44 -15.13 7.59
C ILE A 28 -3.58 -14.59 9.02
N ASP A 29 -2.49 -14.55 9.77
CA ASP A 29 -2.54 -14.06 11.15
C ASP A 29 -2.95 -12.58 11.23
N LYS A 30 -3.36 -12.14 12.43
CA LYS A 30 -3.85 -10.78 12.68
C LYS A 30 -2.90 -9.70 12.14
N ARG A 31 -1.58 -9.84 12.36
CA ARG A 31 -0.61 -8.83 11.95
C ARG A 31 -0.54 -8.73 10.43
N ARG A 32 -0.52 -9.86 9.71
CA ARG A 32 -0.55 -9.87 8.25
C ARG A 32 -1.85 -9.28 7.69
N ARG A 33 -3.00 -9.59 8.32
CA ARG A 33 -4.30 -8.98 7.94
C ARG A 33 -4.26 -7.46 8.09
N GLU A 34 -3.74 -6.94 9.19
CA GLU A 34 -3.60 -5.48 9.38
C GLU A 34 -2.67 -4.84 8.34
N ILE A 35 -1.54 -5.47 7.98
CA ILE A 35 -0.68 -4.97 6.89
C ILE A 35 -1.47 -4.89 5.57
N LEU A 36 -2.18 -5.95 5.21
CA LEU A 36 -2.96 -6.03 3.98
C LEU A 36 -4.08 -4.98 3.93
N ILE A 37 -4.81 -4.80 5.04
CA ILE A 37 -5.90 -3.81 5.14
C ILE A 37 -5.33 -2.39 5.09
N GLY A 38 -4.27 -2.08 5.83
CA GLY A 38 -3.65 -0.75 5.79
C GLY A 38 -3.12 -0.39 4.41
N LEU A 39 -2.57 -1.36 3.68
CA LEU A 39 -2.21 -1.17 2.27
C LEU A 39 -3.45 -1.04 1.37
N LEU A 40 -4.53 -1.76 1.65
CA LEU A 40 -5.79 -1.66 0.93
C LEU A 40 -6.44 -0.27 1.09
N MET A 41 -6.20 0.43 2.20
CA MET A 41 -6.62 1.82 2.37
C MET A 41 -5.95 2.77 1.36
N GLY A 42 -4.74 2.46 0.90
CA GLY A 42 -4.02 3.25 -0.10
C GLY A 42 -3.85 2.53 -1.44
N ASP A 43 -2.59 2.25 -1.82
CA ASP A 43 -2.20 1.70 -3.13
C ASP A 43 -2.68 0.27 -3.40
N GLY A 44 -2.98 -0.49 -2.34
CA GLY A 44 -3.46 -1.87 -2.42
C GLY A 44 -4.84 -1.95 -3.08
N SER A 45 -5.12 -3.05 -3.77
CA SER A 45 -6.42 -3.27 -4.40
C SER A 45 -6.79 -4.74 -4.43
N ILE A 46 -8.09 -5.03 -4.52
CA ILE A 46 -8.61 -6.36 -4.82
C ILE A 46 -9.38 -6.27 -6.14
N PRO A 47 -8.70 -6.50 -7.28
CA PRO A 47 -9.32 -6.39 -8.59
C PRO A 47 -10.54 -7.31 -8.72
N ARG A 48 -11.51 -6.90 -9.55
CA ARG A 48 -12.65 -7.78 -9.89
C ARG A 48 -12.11 -9.05 -10.54
N PRO A 49 -12.47 -10.24 -10.04
CA PRO A 49 -12.02 -11.47 -10.67
C PRO A 49 -12.59 -11.60 -12.08
N SER A 50 -11.78 -12.11 -12.99
CA SER A 50 -12.23 -12.48 -14.34
C SER A 50 -12.72 -13.93 -14.32
N GLY A 51 -13.86 -14.21 -14.97
CA GLY A 51 -14.31 -15.59 -15.23
C GLY A 51 -14.61 -16.45 -14.00
N GLY A 52 -15.13 -15.86 -12.92
CA GLY A 52 -15.55 -16.63 -11.72
C GLY A 52 -14.40 -17.07 -10.79
N ASN A 53 -13.17 -16.61 -11.04
CA ASN A 53 -12.04 -16.88 -10.15
C ASN A 53 -12.21 -16.22 -8.77
N SER A 54 -11.53 -16.75 -7.75
CA SER A 54 -11.47 -16.10 -6.44
C SER A 54 -10.64 -14.79 -6.51
N PRO A 55 -11.02 -13.76 -5.72
CA PRO A 55 -10.28 -12.51 -5.68
C PRO A 55 -8.87 -12.68 -5.10
N VAL A 56 -7.98 -11.80 -5.56
CA VAL A 56 -6.58 -11.71 -5.13
C VAL A 56 -6.25 -10.27 -4.76
N PHE A 57 -5.37 -10.09 -3.78
CA PHE A 57 -4.83 -8.80 -3.43
C PHE A 57 -3.67 -8.43 -4.35
N ARG A 58 -3.57 -7.14 -4.68
CA ARG A 58 -2.56 -6.59 -5.57
C ARG A 58 -1.98 -5.32 -4.97
N LEU A 59 -0.65 -5.25 -4.93
CA LEU A 59 0.10 -4.08 -4.49
C LEU A 59 1.09 -3.62 -5.56
N PRO A 60 0.75 -2.58 -6.35
CA PRO A 60 1.69 -1.95 -7.27
C PRO A 60 2.52 -0.85 -6.58
N MET A 61 3.85 -0.85 -6.73
CA MET A 61 4.71 0.23 -6.23
C MET A 61 6.00 0.38 -7.05
N THR A 62 6.64 1.56 -6.96
CA THR A 62 7.99 1.81 -7.52
C THR A 62 9.11 1.46 -6.54
N ASN A 63 8.81 1.40 -5.24
CA ASN A 63 9.77 1.06 -4.19
C ASN A 63 9.96 -0.47 -4.10
N ARG A 64 10.94 -0.99 -4.85
CA ARG A 64 11.18 -2.44 -4.95
C ARG A 64 11.71 -3.05 -3.66
N ARG A 65 12.41 -2.25 -2.83
CA ARG A 65 12.88 -2.69 -1.50
C ARG A 65 11.71 -2.97 -0.57
N PHE A 66 10.71 -2.11 -0.58
CA PHE A 66 9.49 -2.33 0.19
C PHE A 66 8.70 -3.56 -0.31
N LEU A 67 8.53 -3.71 -1.62
CA LEU A 67 7.80 -4.87 -2.15
C LEU A 67 8.44 -6.20 -1.78
N ARG A 68 9.78 -6.28 -1.78
CA ARG A 68 10.51 -7.47 -1.30
C ARG A 68 10.30 -7.70 0.19
N TRP A 69 10.44 -6.65 0.99
CA TRP A 69 10.18 -6.71 2.43
C TRP A 69 8.75 -7.17 2.78
N PHE A 70 7.77 -6.77 1.96
CA PHE A 70 6.38 -7.18 2.06
C PHE A 70 6.21 -8.65 1.64
N ASP A 71 6.76 -9.03 0.49
CA ASP A 71 6.72 -10.41 -0.02
C ASP A 71 7.35 -11.40 0.99
N ASP A 72 8.50 -11.07 1.56
CA ASP A 72 9.16 -11.89 2.60
C ASP A 72 8.25 -12.13 3.83
N ARG A 73 7.46 -11.12 4.21
CA ARG A 73 6.53 -11.21 5.36
C ARG A 73 5.27 -12.00 5.05
N MET A 74 4.79 -11.90 3.82
CA MET A 74 3.62 -12.64 3.36
C MET A 74 3.99 -14.09 2.99
N GLY A 75 5.25 -14.34 2.63
CA GLY A 75 5.80 -15.65 2.33
C GLY A 75 4.95 -16.38 1.28
N ILE A 76 4.40 -17.53 1.67
CA ILE A 76 3.62 -18.35 0.75
C ILE A 76 2.28 -17.74 0.33
N LEU A 77 1.87 -16.62 0.92
CA LEU A 77 0.66 -15.91 0.52
C LEU A 77 0.84 -15.12 -0.77
N THR A 78 2.08 -14.83 -1.21
CA THR A 78 2.37 -13.96 -2.37
C THR A 78 3.16 -14.67 -3.46
N THR A 79 3.01 -14.21 -4.70
CA THR A 79 3.64 -14.82 -5.89
C THR A 79 5.03 -14.28 -6.19
N GLY A 80 5.64 -13.52 -5.28
CA GLY A 80 6.88 -12.79 -5.54
C GLY A 80 6.65 -11.40 -6.15
N VAL A 81 7.73 -10.60 -6.15
CA VAL A 81 7.79 -9.30 -6.80
C VAL A 81 8.04 -9.48 -8.30
N SER A 82 7.18 -8.89 -9.13
CA SER A 82 7.36 -8.88 -10.60
C SER A 82 7.29 -7.47 -11.17
N MET A 83 7.91 -7.27 -12.33
CA MET A 83 7.78 -6.01 -13.07
C MET A 83 6.41 -5.97 -13.75
N LYS A 84 5.69 -4.85 -13.56
CA LYS A 84 4.37 -4.63 -14.14
C LYS A 84 4.45 -3.79 -15.42
N LYS A 85 5.18 -2.68 -15.36
CA LYS A 85 5.42 -1.76 -16.49
C LYS A 85 6.73 -1.03 -16.28
N THR A 86 7.48 -0.83 -17.34
CA THR A 86 8.67 0.05 -17.37
C THR A 86 8.27 1.53 -17.29
N ALA A 87 9.23 2.39 -16.94
CA ALA A 87 9.05 3.84 -16.97
C ALA A 87 8.58 4.35 -18.35
N ALA A 88 9.11 3.78 -19.44
CA ALA A 88 8.74 4.14 -20.81
C ALA A 88 7.28 3.76 -21.14
N GLU A 89 6.87 2.54 -20.80
CA GLU A 89 5.49 2.08 -20.99
C GLU A 89 4.48 2.90 -20.16
N LEU A 90 4.86 3.32 -18.95
CA LEU A 90 4.02 4.18 -18.11
C LEU A 90 3.83 5.56 -18.73
N ALA A 91 4.93 6.19 -19.16
CA ALA A 91 4.86 7.49 -19.81
C ALA A 91 3.99 7.42 -21.09
N GLU A 92 4.21 6.40 -21.92
CA GLU A 92 3.43 6.16 -23.13
C GLU A 92 1.94 5.93 -22.86
N ASN A 93 1.62 5.11 -21.86
CA ASN A 93 0.23 4.87 -21.47
C ASN A 93 -0.46 6.15 -20.95
N ASN A 94 0.26 6.98 -20.19
CA ASN A 94 -0.28 8.24 -19.68
C ASN A 94 -0.50 9.28 -20.78
N ARG A 95 0.32 9.27 -21.85
CA ARG A 95 0.08 10.07 -23.06
C ARG A 95 -1.18 9.58 -23.77
N LYS A 96 -1.28 8.27 -24.05
CA LYS A 96 -2.39 7.65 -24.78
C LYS A 96 -3.75 7.82 -24.11
N THR A 97 -3.79 7.74 -22.78
CA THR A 97 -5.04 7.88 -22.01
C THR A 97 -5.47 9.34 -21.80
N GLY A 98 -4.65 10.31 -22.19
CA GLY A 98 -4.90 11.73 -21.93
C GLY A 98 -4.73 12.15 -20.46
N PHE A 99 -4.30 11.25 -19.57
CA PHE A 99 -4.05 11.57 -18.17
C PHE A 99 -2.88 12.56 -18.01
N SER A 100 -1.84 12.42 -18.84
CA SER A 100 -0.73 13.36 -18.92
C SER A 100 -0.19 13.36 -20.36
N PRO A 101 -0.73 14.22 -21.25
CA PRO A 101 -0.33 14.27 -22.66
C PRO A 101 1.16 14.56 -22.87
N ASP A 102 1.78 15.33 -21.97
CA ASP A 102 3.20 15.69 -22.01
C ASP A 102 4.07 14.79 -21.11
N ALA A 103 3.60 13.59 -20.76
CA ALA A 103 4.35 12.68 -19.92
C ALA A 103 5.72 12.35 -20.54
N LYS A 104 6.81 12.68 -19.83
CA LYS A 104 8.18 12.37 -20.24
C LYS A 104 8.73 11.20 -19.44
N THR A 105 9.39 10.26 -20.10
CA THR A 105 9.90 9.02 -19.48
C THR A 105 10.82 9.28 -18.29
N GLU A 106 11.63 10.34 -18.31
CA GLU A 106 12.53 10.70 -17.20
C GLU A 106 11.82 11.06 -15.88
N ASN A 107 10.52 11.35 -15.95
CA ASN A 107 9.69 11.63 -14.77
C ASN A 107 9.07 10.37 -14.17
N TYR A 108 9.29 9.20 -14.77
CA TYR A 108 8.73 7.92 -14.33
C TYR A 108 9.82 6.99 -13.79
N HIS A 109 9.35 5.98 -13.06
CA HIS A 109 10.14 4.86 -12.57
C HIS A 109 9.39 3.58 -12.92
N ASP A 110 10.11 2.47 -13.04
CA ASP A 110 9.49 1.17 -13.32
C ASP A 110 8.52 0.81 -12.18
N MET A 111 7.32 0.41 -12.57
CA MET A 111 6.30 -0.06 -11.66
C MET A 111 6.43 -1.57 -11.50
N HIS A 112 6.59 -1.99 -10.26
CA HIS A 112 6.58 -3.38 -9.85
C HIS A 112 5.25 -3.70 -9.17
N THR A 113 4.96 -4.97 -9.00
CA THR A 113 3.75 -5.42 -8.33
C THR A 113 4.03 -6.69 -7.54
N VAL A 114 3.26 -6.87 -6.47
CA VAL A 114 3.09 -8.17 -5.81
C VAL A 114 1.62 -8.55 -5.92
N TRP A 115 1.37 -9.83 -6.19
CA TRP A 115 0.04 -10.42 -6.14
C TRP A 115 -0.01 -11.44 -5.02
N SER A 116 -1.14 -11.50 -4.32
CA SER A 116 -1.43 -12.63 -3.45
C SER A 116 -1.85 -13.85 -4.27
N ARG A 117 -1.73 -15.02 -3.66
CA ARG A 117 -2.52 -16.19 -4.02
C ARG A 117 -3.97 -15.98 -3.54
N THR A 118 -4.89 -16.79 -4.07
CA THR A 118 -6.29 -16.79 -3.66
C THR A 118 -6.41 -17.18 -2.18
N ASN A 119 -7.34 -16.55 -1.47
CA ASN A 119 -7.65 -16.85 -0.07
C ASN A 119 -9.06 -16.31 0.26
N PRO A 120 -9.90 -17.04 1.03
CA PRO A 120 -11.22 -16.56 1.44
C PRO A 120 -11.21 -15.19 2.13
N PHE A 121 -10.11 -14.82 2.79
CA PHE A 121 -9.92 -13.48 3.37
C PHE A 121 -10.08 -12.36 2.33
N PHE A 122 -9.57 -12.53 1.11
CA PHE A 122 -9.69 -11.52 0.07
C PHE A 122 -11.10 -11.45 -0.51
N GLU A 123 -11.88 -12.53 -0.39
CA GLU A 123 -13.29 -12.54 -0.77
C GLU A 123 -14.14 -11.75 0.21
N ASP A 124 -13.90 -11.93 1.52
CA ASP A 124 -14.53 -11.10 2.55
C ASP A 124 -14.17 -9.62 2.38
N LEU A 125 -12.89 -9.30 2.21
CA LEU A 125 -12.46 -7.94 1.96
C LEU A 125 -13.09 -7.37 0.69
N ARG A 126 -13.17 -8.14 -0.41
CA ARG A 126 -13.77 -7.66 -1.67
C ARG A 126 -15.25 -7.34 -1.51
N ARG A 127 -15.99 -8.15 -0.76
CA ARG A 127 -17.42 -7.92 -0.49
C ARG A 127 -17.63 -6.65 0.34
N ARG A 128 -16.80 -6.45 1.36
CA ARG A 128 -16.91 -5.32 2.29
C ARG A 128 -16.42 -3.99 1.71
N TRP A 129 -15.32 -4.03 0.98
CA TRP A 129 -14.63 -2.82 0.48
C TRP A 129 -15.09 -2.38 -0.90
N TYR A 130 -15.81 -3.22 -1.64
CA TYR A 130 -16.22 -2.92 -3.00
C TYR A 130 -17.66 -3.37 -3.30
N PRO A 131 -18.65 -2.94 -2.49
CA PRO A 131 -20.04 -3.39 -2.63
C PRO A 131 -20.65 -3.03 -3.99
N ASP A 132 -20.25 -1.91 -4.58
CA ASP A 132 -20.71 -1.40 -5.88
C ASP A 132 -19.64 -1.50 -6.98
N GLY A 133 -18.47 -2.05 -6.65
CA GLY A 133 -17.30 -2.12 -7.52
C GLY A 133 -16.27 -1.02 -7.34
N SER A 134 -16.59 0.03 -6.57
CA SER A 134 -15.68 1.11 -6.18
C SER A 134 -15.13 0.86 -4.78
N LYS A 135 -13.91 1.33 -4.48
CA LYS A 135 -13.30 1.12 -3.16
C LYS A 135 -13.96 2.05 -2.14
N HIS A 136 -14.53 1.48 -1.08
CA HIS A 136 -15.09 2.18 0.07
C HIS A 136 -14.58 1.58 1.39
N PHE A 137 -14.18 2.44 2.33
CA PHE A 137 -13.73 2.03 3.65
C PHE A 137 -14.94 1.56 4.47
N PRO A 138 -14.93 0.34 5.06
CA PRO A 138 -16.02 -0.14 5.89
C PRO A 138 -16.30 0.83 7.06
N THR A 139 -17.57 1.03 7.40
CA THR A 139 -17.98 1.95 8.47
C THR A 139 -17.58 1.48 9.87
N ASP A 140 -17.33 0.18 10.03
CA ASP A 140 -16.85 -0.45 11.26
C ASP A 140 -15.32 -0.60 11.31
N LEU A 141 -14.60 0.06 10.40
CA LEU A 141 -13.14 0.07 10.40
C LEU A 141 -12.63 0.82 11.65
N ALA A 142 -11.79 0.16 12.45
CA ALA A 142 -11.09 0.77 13.57
C ALA A 142 -9.58 0.79 13.29
N LEU A 143 -8.92 1.95 13.50
CA LEU A 143 -7.48 2.06 13.26
C LEU A 143 -6.67 1.32 14.33
N THR A 144 -5.64 0.62 13.87
CA THR A 144 -4.53 0.15 14.69
C THR A 144 -3.26 0.88 14.25
N PRO A 145 -2.19 0.87 15.07
CA PRO A 145 -0.88 1.39 14.65
C PRO A 145 -0.41 0.84 13.31
N THR A 146 -0.67 -0.45 13.06
CA THR A 146 -0.31 -1.13 11.82
C THR A 146 -1.13 -0.61 10.64
N LEU A 147 -2.45 -0.49 10.78
CA LEU A 147 -3.31 0.02 9.71
C LEU A 147 -2.91 1.42 9.27
N ALA A 148 -2.78 2.33 10.24
CA ALA A 148 -2.37 3.71 9.99
C ALA A 148 -0.97 3.78 9.36
N LYS A 149 -0.02 2.98 9.84
CA LYS A 149 1.32 2.86 9.24
C LYS A 149 1.27 2.55 7.76
N PHE A 150 0.53 1.51 7.37
CA PHE A 150 0.53 1.07 5.99
C PHE A 150 -0.31 1.98 5.08
N TRP A 151 -1.33 2.65 5.63
CA TRP A 151 -2.01 3.71 4.92
C TRP A 151 -1.09 4.90 4.66
N TYR A 152 -0.36 5.36 5.69
CA TYR A 152 0.63 6.44 5.60
C TYR A 152 1.79 6.09 4.64
N VAL A 153 2.23 4.84 4.62
CA VAL A 153 3.28 4.35 3.72
C VAL A 153 2.84 4.38 2.25
N SER A 154 1.57 4.14 1.96
CA SER A 154 1.02 4.29 0.60
C SER A 154 0.77 5.76 0.27
N ASP A 155 -0.21 6.36 0.92
CA ASP A 155 -0.81 7.62 0.45
C ASP A 155 -0.32 8.85 1.23
N GLY A 156 0.54 8.65 2.22
CA GLY A 156 1.06 9.70 3.07
C GLY A 156 2.40 10.29 2.63
N TYR A 157 2.71 11.46 3.15
CA TYR A 157 4.02 12.09 3.05
C TYR A 157 4.27 13.05 4.22
N LEU A 158 5.53 13.46 4.39
CA LEU A 158 5.88 14.58 5.27
C LEU A 158 5.91 15.88 4.46
N ASP A 159 5.04 16.82 4.82
CA ASP A 159 5.16 18.23 4.45
C ASP A 159 6.30 18.86 5.26
N VAL A 160 7.48 18.92 4.63
CA VAL A 160 8.69 19.54 5.19
C VAL A 160 8.87 20.96 4.67
N GLY A 161 7.84 21.80 4.89
CA GLY A 161 7.73 23.18 4.41
C GLY A 161 8.99 24.05 4.59
N ARG A 162 8.98 25.27 4.02
CA ARG A 162 10.15 26.16 4.11
C ARG A 162 10.48 26.55 5.55
N TRP A 163 9.45 26.66 6.38
CA TRP A 163 9.50 27.10 7.76
C TRP A 163 8.66 26.14 8.61
N GLY A 164 9.12 25.85 9.83
CA GLY A 164 8.41 25.03 10.80
C GLY A 164 8.79 23.55 10.82
N ARG A 165 8.23 22.83 11.80
CA ARG A 165 8.36 21.38 11.97
C ARG A 165 7.58 20.64 10.86
N PRO A 166 8.04 19.44 10.45
CA PRO A 166 7.33 18.62 9.47
C PRO A 166 5.92 18.25 9.93
N ARG A 167 5.01 18.04 8.98
CA ARG A 167 3.67 17.53 9.23
C ARG A 167 3.37 16.31 8.39
N ILE A 168 2.68 15.32 8.95
CA ILE A 168 2.10 14.23 8.17
C ILE A 168 0.87 14.74 7.43
N GLU A 169 0.82 14.42 6.14
CA GLU A 169 -0.38 14.53 5.32
C GLU A 169 -0.66 13.15 4.68
N ILE A 170 -1.93 12.73 4.66
CA ILE A 170 -2.39 11.47 4.03
C ILE A 170 -3.45 11.79 3.00
N LYS A 171 -3.21 11.41 1.74
CA LYS A 171 -4.18 11.59 0.68
C LYS A 171 -5.34 10.61 0.83
N ALA A 172 -6.56 11.09 0.64
CA ALA A 172 -7.77 10.29 0.76
C ALA A 172 -8.85 10.74 -0.22
N ARG A 173 -8.45 11.02 -1.47
CA ARG A 173 -9.35 11.49 -2.54
C ARG A 173 -10.53 10.55 -2.80
N ASN A 174 -10.32 9.24 -2.65
CA ASN A 174 -11.38 8.26 -2.91
C ASN A 174 -12.47 8.25 -1.82
N GLU A 175 -12.23 8.89 -0.68
CA GLU A 175 -13.14 8.97 0.46
C GLU A 175 -13.44 10.44 0.82
N SER A 176 -13.27 11.38 -0.12
CA SER A 176 -13.38 12.81 0.15
C SER A 176 -14.78 13.26 0.57
N ASP A 177 -15.80 12.50 0.15
CA ASP A 177 -17.20 12.68 0.54
C ASP A 177 -17.48 12.24 1.99
N ARG A 178 -16.57 11.48 2.61
CA ARG A 178 -16.68 10.94 3.97
C ARG A 178 -15.62 11.51 4.91
N SER A 179 -15.26 12.78 4.73
CA SER A 179 -14.20 13.44 5.50
C SER A 179 -14.37 13.34 7.02
N ASP A 180 -15.59 13.50 7.55
CA ASP A 180 -15.86 13.37 8.99
C ASP A 180 -15.54 11.97 9.52
N PHE A 181 -15.83 10.93 8.74
CA PHE A 181 -15.48 9.55 9.06
C PHE A 181 -13.96 9.35 9.06
N LEU A 182 -13.24 9.91 8.08
CA LEU A 182 -11.78 9.80 8.05
C LEU A 182 -11.12 10.50 9.25
N VAL A 183 -11.67 11.64 9.68
CA VAL A 183 -11.22 12.35 10.87
C VAL A 183 -11.57 11.55 12.14
N SER A 184 -12.77 10.95 12.22
CA SER A 184 -13.18 10.17 13.38
C SER A 184 -12.28 8.95 13.62
N LEU A 185 -11.83 8.27 12.55
CA LEU A 185 -10.90 7.15 12.63
C LEU A 185 -9.64 7.46 13.46
N PHE A 186 -9.10 8.67 13.33
CA PHE A 186 -7.92 9.12 14.06
C PHE A 186 -8.25 9.68 15.44
N ARG A 187 -9.40 10.36 15.60
CA ARG A 187 -9.88 10.85 16.91
C ARG A 187 -10.12 9.73 17.91
N GLU A 188 -10.65 8.61 17.44
CA GLU A 188 -10.88 7.41 18.24
C GLU A 188 -9.59 6.83 18.85
N VAL A 189 -8.43 7.10 18.22
CA VAL A 189 -7.12 6.66 18.69
C VAL A 189 -6.25 7.82 19.23
N GLY A 190 -6.86 8.99 19.47
CA GLY A 190 -6.23 10.09 20.22
C GLY A 190 -5.54 11.17 19.39
N PHE A 191 -5.77 11.25 18.08
CA PHE A 191 -5.23 12.32 17.20
C PHE A 191 -6.35 13.20 16.64
N ASP A 192 -6.08 14.47 16.32
CA ASP A 192 -7.10 15.40 15.81
C ASP A 192 -6.71 16.01 14.46
N PRO A 193 -6.67 15.21 13.37
CA PRO A 193 -6.34 15.74 12.06
C PRO A 193 -7.46 16.64 11.52
N THR A 194 -7.07 17.58 10.67
CA THR A 194 -8.01 18.31 9.82
C THR A 194 -8.11 17.68 8.44
N PHE A 195 -9.28 17.75 7.80
CA PHE A 195 -9.43 17.33 6.42
C PHE A 195 -9.52 18.54 5.48
N LYS A 196 -8.54 18.71 4.58
CA LYS A 196 -8.54 19.79 3.58
C LYS A 196 -7.93 19.29 2.28
N ARG A 197 -8.47 19.78 1.15
CA ARG A 197 -7.95 19.46 -0.20
C ARG A 197 -7.82 17.95 -0.48
N ASN A 198 -8.75 17.15 0.06
CA ASN A 198 -8.77 15.69 -0.04
C ASN A 198 -7.66 14.97 0.74
N GLU A 199 -7.13 15.60 1.79
CA GLU A 199 -6.02 15.10 2.58
C GLU A 199 -6.30 15.28 4.08
N LEU A 200 -5.98 14.26 4.87
CA LEU A 200 -5.86 14.39 6.32
C LEU A 200 -4.53 15.06 6.64
N ARG A 201 -4.56 16.05 7.51
CA ARG A 201 -3.39 16.82 7.93
C ARG A 201 -3.31 16.90 9.43
N PHE A 202 -2.18 16.44 9.94
CA PHE A 202 -1.83 16.45 11.35
C PHE A 202 -1.03 17.70 11.67
N ASP A 203 -1.15 18.21 12.88
CA ASP A 203 -0.23 19.24 13.34
C ASP A 203 1.17 18.64 13.65
N CYS A 204 2.08 19.48 14.11
CA CYS A 204 3.46 19.06 14.34
C CYS A 204 3.60 18.11 15.55
N ASP A 205 2.80 18.30 16.60
CA ASP A 205 2.87 17.49 17.81
C ASP A 205 2.21 16.12 17.55
N ASP A 206 1.04 16.13 16.91
CA ASP A 206 0.39 14.91 16.42
C ASP A 206 1.28 14.15 15.44
N THR A 207 2.06 14.84 14.60
CA THR A 207 2.98 14.18 13.66
C THR A 207 4.06 13.38 14.39
N GLU A 208 4.67 13.93 15.44
CA GLU A 208 5.69 13.23 16.21
C GLU A 208 5.09 12.07 17.00
N ALA A 209 3.95 12.32 17.67
CA ALA A 209 3.22 11.29 18.41
C ALA A 209 2.71 10.16 17.49
N LEU A 210 2.25 10.48 16.28
CA LEU A 210 1.76 9.50 15.32
C LEU A 210 2.90 8.62 14.79
N VAL A 211 4.06 9.21 14.52
CA VAL A 211 5.27 8.46 14.11
C VAL A 211 5.71 7.47 15.18
N GLU A 212 5.69 7.90 16.44
CA GLU A 212 5.99 7.04 17.59
C GLU A 212 4.94 5.93 17.75
N TRP A 213 3.65 6.28 17.71
CA TRP A 213 2.54 5.34 17.83
C TRP A 213 2.55 4.28 16.73
N MET A 214 2.83 4.66 15.49
CA MET A 214 3.01 3.71 14.39
C MET A 214 4.22 2.80 14.63
N GLY A 215 5.27 3.28 15.30
CA GLY A 215 6.53 2.54 15.51
C GLY A 215 7.38 2.47 14.24
N ASP A 216 8.32 1.51 14.18
CA ASP A 216 9.38 1.52 13.15
C ASP A 216 8.89 1.56 11.69
N PRO A 217 9.57 2.32 10.80
CA PRO A 217 9.25 2.37 9.38
C PRO A 217 9.49 1.02 8.71
N PRO A 218 8.67 0.62 7.72
CA PRO A 218 9.00 -0.52 6.88
C PRO A 218 10.17 -0.19 5.93
N ALA A 219 10.84 -1.23 5.44
CA ALA A 219 12.04 -1.07 4.61
C ALA A 219 11.75 -0.25 3.34
N GLY A 220 12.62 0.71 3.05
CA GLY A 220 12.50 1.61 1.91
C GLY A 220 11.65 2.86 2.17
N PHE A 221 11.01 2.98 3.33
CA PHE A 221 10.21 4.15 3.72
C PHE A 221 10.77 4.89 4.95
N GLU A 222 12.01 4.60 5.34
CA GLU A 222 12.64 5.20 6.52
C GLU A 222 12.67 6.74 6.44
N TYR A 223 12.75 7.30 5.24
CA TYR A 223 12.69 8.75 5.04
C TYR A 223 11.35 9.37 5.48
N LYS A 224 10.24 8.64 5.44
CA LYS A 224 8.92 9.14 5.91
C LYS A 224 8.87 9.30 7.44
N TRP A 225 9.82 8.74 8.18
CA TRP A 225 9.94 8.87 9.64
C TRP A 225 10.94 9.96 10.07
N ALA A 226 11.53 10.69 9.12
CA ALA A 226 12.52 11.73 9.42
C ALA A 226 11.87 13.07 9.75
N VAL A 227 11.21 13.14 10.92
CA VAL A 227 10.47 14.32 11.41
C VAL A 227 11.37 15.36 12.11
N ASP A 228 12.59 14.99 12.46
CA ASP A 228 13.57 15.82 13.18
C ASP A 228 14.24 16.88 12.31
N SER A 229 14.40 16.62 11.00
CA SER A 229 15.13 17.52 10.11
C SER A 229 14.70 17.41 8.66
N ARG A 230 14.34 18.57 8.08
CA ARG A 230 14.06 18.74 6.65
C ARG A 230 15.21 18.28 5.76
N GLU A 231 16.43 18.60 6.14
CA GLU A 231 17.62 18.22 5.37
C GLU A 231 17.84 16.71 5.42
N ARG A 232 17.67 16.11 6.60
CA ARG A 232 17.72 14.66 6.79
C ARG A 232 16.64 13.97 5.96
N TYR A 233 15.38 14.41 6.03
CA TYR A 233 14.29 13.92 5.19
C TYR A 233 14.64 13.96 3.71
N ARG A 234 15.09 15.12 3.19
CA ARG A 234 15.42 15.30 1.76
C ARG A 234 16.57 14.41 1.33
N ARG A 235 17.60 14.29 2.16
CA ARG A 235 18.75 13.41 1.89
C ARG A 235 18.30 11.96 1.83
N LEU A 236 17.56 11.48 2.84
CA LEU A 236 17.06 10.11 2.89
C LEU A 236 16.09 9.80 1.74
N LYS A 237 15.17 10.72 1.42
CA LYS A 237 14.23 10.56 0.30
C LYS A 237 14.96 10.44 -1.03
N ARG A 238 15.91 11.34 -1.31
CA ARG A 238 16.71 11.27 -2.55
C ARG A 238 17.48 9.96 -2.65
N ARG A 239 18.09 9.53 -1.54
CA ARG A 239 18.79 8.24 -1.45
C ARG A 239 17.85 7.06 -1.71
N ALA A 240 16.70 7.02 -1.04
CA ALA A 240 15.71 5.96 -1.20
C ALA A 240 15.20 5.86 -2.64
N TYR A 241 14.90 7.00 -3.29
CA TYR A 241 14.49 7.00 -4.70
C TYR A 241 15.60 6.49 -5.61
N LYS A 242 16.86 6.91 -5.38
CA LYS A 242 18.00 6.43 -6.16
C LYS A 242 18.25 4.93 -5.99
N GLU A 243 18.14 4.42 -4.77
CA GLU A 243 18.53 3.04 -4.41
C GLU A 243 17.40 2.01 -4.58
N HIS A 244 16.13 2.42 -4.48
CA HIS A 244 15.01 1.49 -4.34
C HIS A 244 14.02 1.53 -5.51
N THR A 245 14.20 2.47 -6.44
CA THR A 245 13.45 2.51 -7.70
C THR A 245 14.36 2.13 -8.86
N THR A 246 13.77 1.65 -9.95
CA THR A 246 14.51 1.37 -11.18
C THR A 246 13.94 2.16 -12.34
N ARG A 247 14.74 2.29 -13.40
CA ARG A 247 14.34 2.84 -14.68
C ARG A 247 14.94 1.95 -15.75
N THR A 248 14.10 1.25 -16.47
CA THR A 248 14.52 0.50 -17.65
C THR A 248 14.55 1.49 -18.81
N VAL A 249 15.75 1.80 -19.28
CA VAL A 249 15.95 2.66 -20.46
C VAL A 249 15.83 1.73 -21.67
N ALA A 250 14.92 2.09 -22.59
CA ALA A 250 14.74 1.39 -23.85
C ALA A 250 15.88 1.71 -24.82
#